data_AF-A0A4Q5NRE4-F1
#
_entry.id   AF-A0A4Q5NRE4-F1
#
_cell.length_a   1.000
_cell.length_b   1.000
_cell.length_c   1.000
_cell.angle_alpha   90.00
_cell.angle_beta   90.00
_cell.angle_gamma   90.00
#
_symmetry.space_group_name_H-M   'P 1'
#
loop_
_entity.id
_entity.type
_entity.pdbx_description
1 polymer ?
#
loop_
_entity_poly.entity_id
_entity_poly.type
_entity_poly.pdbx_seq_one_letter_code
_entity_poly.pdbx_strand_id
1 'polypeptide(L)'
;MLPLLIQFAGLLHGFIAGANFFAARLFNYRDNMSKVSPFVREVFWVQNLFIVLTTLALGALCLAFPRELAGASSLGRSLSGFLCLFWGTRLVVQLAFYDAEAKRRFPLAHWGFTLIFIFLAGVFGSAALNL
;
A
#
# COMPACT_ATOMS: atom_id res chain seq x y z
N MET A 1 0.72 21.65 7.56
CA MET A 1 1.77 20.69 7.15
C MET A 1 1.18 19.35 6.72
N LEU A 2 0.18 18.83 7.44
CA LEU A 2 -0.48 17.55 7.14
C LEU A 2 -0.94 17.36 5.66
N PRO A 3 -1.54 18.35 4.96
CA PRO A 3 -1.89 18.19 3.55
C PRO A 3 -0.69 17.87 2.63
N LEU A 4 0.50 18.40 2.92
CA LEU A 4 1.72 18.10 2.16
C LEU A 4 2.18 16.66 2.39
N LEU A 5 2.09 16.18 3.64
CA LEU A 5 2.39 14.78 3.97
C LEU A 5 1.42 13.83 3.27
N ILE A 6 0.15 14.21 3.13
CA ILE A 6 -0.85 13.45 2.37
C ILE A 6 -0.52 13.45 0.87
N GLN A 7 -0.11 14.59 0.28
CA GLN A 7 0.34 14.58 -1.11
C GLN A 7 1.56 13.68 -1.31
N PHE A 8 2.53 13.72 -0.38
CA PHE A 8 3.68 12.81 -0.42
C PHE A 8 3.26 11.34 -0.26
N ALA A 9 2.29 11.05 0.62
CA ALA A 9 1.66 9.74 0.70
C ALA A 9 1.06 9.32 -0.65
N GLY A 10 0.44 10.24 -1.39
CA GLY A 10 -0.05 10.01 -2.76
C GLY A 10 1.04 9.56 -3.74
N LEU A 11 2.23 10.19 -3.69
CA LEU A 11 3.38 9.77 -4.49
C LEU A 11 3.88 8.37 -4.09
N LEU A 12 3.89 8.06 -2.79
CA LEU A 12 4.27 6.74 -2.29
C LEU A 12 3.29 5.65 -2.73
N HIS A 13 1.99 5.94 -2.85
CA HIS A 13 1.04 5.00 -3.45
C HIS A 13 1.40 4.69 -4.90
N GLY A 14 1.78 5.70 -5.69
CA GLY A 14 2.30 5.50 -7.05
C GLY A 14 3.54 4.61 -7.08
N PHE A 15 4.49 4.85 -6.17
CA PHE A 15 5.67 3.99 -6.02
C PHE A 15 5.30 2.54 -5.67
N ILE A 16 4.40 2.32 -4.71
CA ILE A 16 3.93 0.98 -4.32
C ILE A 16 3.26 0.28 -5.51
N ALA A 17 2.39 0.98 -6.23
CA ALA A 17 1.73 0.45 -7.42
C ALA A 17 2.76 0.04 -8.49
N GLY A 18 3.75 0.90 -8.76
CA GLY A 18 4.86 0.59 -9.67
C GLY A 18 5.65 -0.64 -9.23
N ALA A 19 5.96 -0.74 -7.92
CA ALA A 19 6.72 -1.85 -7.37
C ALA A 19 6.00 -3.21 -7.48
N ASN A 20 4.66 -3.26 -7.54
CA ASN A 20 3.93 -4.50 -7.79
C ASN A 20 4.28 -5.10 -9.17
N PHE A 21 4.49 -4.27 -10.20
CA PHE A 21 4.91 -4.74 -11.51
C PHE A 21 6.33 -5.32 -11.49
N PHE A 22 7.25 -4.67 -10.76
CA PHE A 22 8.62 -5.19 -10.57
C PHE A 22 8.63 -6.49 -9.77
N ALA A 23 7.82 -6.59 -8.72
CA ALA A 23 7.68 -7.80 -7.92
C ALA A 23 7.23 -9.01 -8.76
N ALA A 24 6.28 -8.81 -9.68
CA ALA A 24 5.81 -9.88 -10.56
C ALA A 24 6.92 -10.52 -11.40
N ARG A 25 7.90 -9.72 -11.84
CA ARG A 25 9.10 -10.20 -12.54
C ARG A 25 10.13 -10.77 -11.57
N LEU A 26 10.45 -10.06 -10.49
CA LEU A 26 11.49 -10.45 -9.54
C LEU A 26 11.21 -11.81 -8.88
N PHE A 27 9.95 -12.09 -8.58
CA PHE A 27 9.51 -13.33 -7.94
C PHE A 27 9.01 -14.38 -8.95
N ASN A 28 9.22 -14.19 -10.25
CA ASN A 28 8.81 -15.10 -11.32
C ASN A 28 7.36 -15.60 -11.12
N TYR A 29 6.40 -14.68 -10.89
CA TYR A 29 5.01 -15.06 -10.61
C TYR A 29 4.43 -15.97 -11.70
N ARG A 30 4.80 -15.74 -12.96
CA ARG A 30 4.37 -16.58 -14.09
C ARG A 30 4.78 -18.05 -13.93
N ASP A 31 6.04 -18.30 -13.59
CA ASP A 31 6.56 -19.67 -13.46
C ASP A 31 6.04 -20.33 -12.18
N ASN A 32 5.95 -19.57 -11.07
CA ASN A 32 5.41 -20.09 -9.82
C ASN A 32 3.92 -20.41 -9.92
N MET A 33 3.14 -19.57 -10.62
CA MET A 33 1.72 -19.81 -10.84
C MET A 33 1.44 -20.86 -11.92
N SER A 34 2.45 -21.29 -12.70
CA SER A 34 2.29 -22.39 -13.66
C SER A 34 1.89 -23.72 -12.98
N LYS A 35 2.23 -23.86 -11.69
CA LYS A 35 2.04 -25.06 -10.87
C LYS A 35 0.66 -25.17 -10.22
N VAL A 36 -0.16 -24.10 -10.28
CA VAL A 36 -1.52 -24.08 -9.74
C VAL A 36 -2.57 -24.20 -10.85
N SER A 37 -3.82 -24.50 -10.47
CA SER A 37 -4.93 -24.58 -11.42
C SER A 37 -5.14 -23.25 -12.18
N PRO A 38 -5.65 -23.28 -13.42
CA PRO A 38 -5.90 -22.07 -14.20
C PRO A 38 -6.79 -21.07 -13.47
N PHE A 39 -7.84 -21.54 -12.79
CA PHE A 39 -8.75 -20.70 -12.03
C PHE A 39 -8.04 -19.94 -10.90
N VAL A 40 -7.20 -20.60 -10.11
CA VAL A 40 -6.45 -19.94 -9.02
C VAL A 40 -5.47 -18.90 -9.59
N ARG A 41 -4.84 -19.21 -10.72
CA ARG A 41 -3.95 -18.28 -11.43
C ARG A 41 -4.68 -17.04 -11.90
N GLU A 42 -5.87 -17.19 -12.48
CA GLU A 42 -6.70 -16.06 -12.92
C GLU A 42 -7.12 -15.18 -11.75
N VAL A 43 -7.59 -15.77 -10.65
CA VAL A 43 -7.96 -15.04 -9.43
C VAL A 43 -6.76 -14.25 -8.90
N PHE A 44 -5.56 -14.85 -8.87
CA PHE A 44 -4.36 -14.14 -8.45
C PHE A 44 -4.07 -12.91 -9.32
N TRP A 45 -4.15 -13.02 -10.65
CA TRP A 45 -3.91 -11.89 -11.56
C TRP A 45 -4.97 -10.81 -11.43
N VAL A 46 -6.25 -11.18 -11.32
CA VAL A 46 -7.36 -10.25 -11.09
C VAL A 46 -7.12 -9.49 -9.78
N GLN A 47 -6.84 -10.19 -8.68
CA GLN A 47 -6.58 -9.54 -7.39
C GLN A 47 -5.38 -8.59 -7.45
N ASN A 48 -4.28 -8.98 -8.11
CA ASN A 48 -3.14 -8.07 -8.30
C ASN A 48 -3.52 -6.82 -9.08
N LEU A 49 -4.32 -6.94 -10.15
CA LEU A 49 -4.80 -5.80 -10.92
C LEU A 49 -5.64 -4.86 -10.06
N PHE A 50 -6.60 -5.40 -9.30
CA PHE A 50 -7.44 -4.62 -8.39
C PHE A 50 -6.61 -3.91 -7.31
N ILE A 51 -5.61 -4.59 -6.72
CA ILE A 51 -4.69 -3.97 -5.75
C ILE A 51 -3.97 -2.76 -6.36
N VAL A 52 -3.44 -2.89 -7.58
CA VAL A 52 -2.74 -1.79 -8.27
C VAL A 52 -3.71 -0.64 -8.56
N LEU A 53 -4.88 -0.93 -9.14
CA LEU A 53 -5.87 0.09 -9.48
C LEU A 53 -6.37 0.84 -8.24
N THR A 54 -6.72 0.13 -7.18
CA THR A 54 -7.16 0.73 -5.92
C THR A 54 -6.04 1.55 -5.29
N THR A 55 -4.80 1.06 -5.28
CA THR A 55 -3.65 1.81 -4.75
C THR A 55 -3.44 3.11 -5.53
N LEU A 56 -3.51 3.08 -6.85
CA LEU A 56 -3.40 4.28 -7.70
C LEU A 56 -4.55 5.25 -7.46
N ALA A 57 -5.79 4.76 -7.34
CA ALA A 57 -6.96 5.59 -7.04
C ALA A 57 -6.81 6.29 -5.68
N LEU A 58 -6.38 5.57 -4.64
CA LEU A 58 -6.10 6.16 -3.32
C LEU A 58 -4.97 7.20 -3.40
N GLY A 59 -3.92 6.93 -4.18
CA GLY A 59 -2.86 7.89 -4.46
C GLY A 59 -3.36 9.15 -5.15
N ALA A 60 -4.23 9.02 -6.15
CA ALA A 60 -4.84 10.14 -6.85
C ALA A 60 -5.73 10.99 -5.92
N LEU A 61 -6.50 10.35 -5.03
CA LEU A 61 -7.29 11.05 -4.01
C LEU A 61 -6.40 11.86 -3.05
N CYS A 62 -5.25 11.32 -2.66
CA CYS A 62 -4.28 12.02 -1.82
C CYS A 62 -3.71 13.28 -2.49
N LEU A 63 -3.51 13.23 -3.81
CA LEU A 63 -3.00 14.37 -4.58
C LEU A 63 -4.09 15.41 -4.87
N ALA A 64 -5.30 14.97 -5.19
CA ALA A 64 -6.41 15.84 -5.59
C ALA A 64 -7.12 16.50 -4.39
N PHE A 65 -7.29 15.77 -3.27
CA PHE A 65 -8.08 16.20 -2.12
C PHE A 65 -7.33 16.13 -0.77
N PRO A 66 -6.09 16.65 -0.68
CA PRO A 66 -5.28 16.51 0.53
C PRO A 66 -5.84 17.25 1.74
N ARG A 67 -6.58 18.35 1.54
CA ARG A 67 -7.21 19.12 2.64
C ARG A 67 -8.42 18.39 3.21
N GLU A 68 -9.22 17.75 2.36
CA GLU A 68 -10.36 16.93 2.79
C GLU A 68 -9.88 15.75 3.63
N LEU A 69 -8.87 15.01 3.12
CA LEU A 69 -8.27 13.88 3.82
C LEU A 69 -7.56 14.29 5.11
N ALA A 70 -7.08 15.54 5.22
CA ALA A 70 -6.49 16.10 6.44
C ALA A 70 -7.51 16.43 7.54
N GLY A 71 -8.75 15.97 7.42
CA GLY A 71 -9.76 16.04 8.48
C GLY A 71 -10.75 17.20 8.38
N ALA A 72 -10.79 17.90 7.24
CA ALA A 72 -11.72 19.01 7.01
C ALA A 72 -13.21 18.56 7.03
N SER A 73 -13.48 17.29 6.73
CA SER A 73 -14.83 16.71 6.75
C SER A 73 -14.88 15.38 7.52
N SER A 74 -16.08 15.00 7.97
CA SER A 74 -16.30 13.69 8.59
C SER A 74 -15.96 12.54 7.65
N LEU A 75 -16.27 12.68 6.36
CA LEU A 75 -15.89 11.72 5.32
C LEU A 75 -14.37 11.61 5.18
N GLY A 76 -13.67 12.75 5.11
CA GLY A 76 -12.21 12.79 5.02
C GLY A 76 -11.53 12.09 6.20
N ARG A 77 -11.99 12.34 7.43
CA ARG A 77 -11.47 11.64 8.63
C ARG A 77 -11.76 10.15 8.60
N SER A 78 -12.96 9.73 8.22
CA SER A 78 -13.32 8.31 8.14
C SER A 78 -12.48 7.58 7.09
N LEU A 79 -12.26 8.21 5.93
CA LEU A 79 -11.42 7.65 4.87
C LEU A 79 -9.95 7.58 5.31
N SER A 80 -9.42 8.60 5.98
CA SER A 80 -8.09 8.56 6.60
C SER A 80 -8.00 7.48 7.68
N GLY A 81 -9.03 7.31 8.51
CA GLY A 81 -9.09 6.21 9.49
C GLY A 81 -9.03 4.84 8.83
N PHE A 82 -9.78 4.64 7.74
CA PHE A 82 -9.70 3.42 6.92
C PHE A 82 -8.29 3.22 6.34
N LEU A 83 -7.66 4.27 5.79
CA LEU A 83 -6.31 4.18 5.24
C LEU A 83 -5.25 3.86 6.31
N CYS A 84 -5.40 4.42 7.51
CA CYS A 84 -4.57 4.07 8.66
C CYS A 84 -4.65 2.57 8.98
N LEU A 85 -5.87 2.02 9.06
CA LEU A 85 -6.09 0.60 9.30
C LEU A 85 -5.57 -0.28 8.16
N PHE A 86 -5.80 0.13 6.92
CA PHE A 86 -5.35 -0.60 5.73
C PHE A 86 -3.82 -0.72 5.69
N TRP A 87 -3.11 0.40 5.80
CA TRP A 87 -1.65 0.41 5.77
C TRP A 87 -1.02 -0.16 7.05
N GLY A 88 -1.66 0.03 8.21
CA GLY A 88 -1.26 -0.61 9.46
C GLY A 88 -1.38 -2.14 9.40
N THR A 89 -2.47 -2.66 8.83
CA THR A 89 -2.61 -4.11 8.58
C THR A 89 -1.54 -4.58 7.61
N ARG A 90 -1.26 -3.83 6.55
CA ARG A 90 -0.20 -4.16 5.59
C ARG A 90 1.18 -4.22 6.25
N LEU A 91 1.48 -3.31 7.17
CA LEU A 91 2.68 -3.31 8.00
C LEU A 91 2.77 -4.57 8.87
N VAL A 92 1.70 -4.93 9.57
CA VAL A 92 1.64 -6.16 10.38
C VAL A 92 1.88 -7.39 9.51
N VAL A 93 1.24 -7.48 8.34
CA VAL A 93 1.46 -8.58 7.39
C VAL A 93 2.91 -8.64 6.93
N GLN A 94 3.52 -7.49 6.60
CA GLN A 94 4.92 -7.36 6.20
C GLN A 94 5.88 -7.91 7.27
N LEU A 95 5.62 -7.60 8.54
CA LEU A 95 6.50 -7.97 9.66
C LEU A 95 6.25 -9.40 10.15
N ALA A 96 4.99 -9.80 10.33
CA ALA A 96 4.63 -11.05 10.99
C ALA A 96 4.47 -12.25 10.05
N PHE A 97 4.06 -12.05 8.79
CA PHE A 97 3.66 -13.15 7.90
C PHE A 97 4.64 -13.43 6.75
N TYR A 98 5.41 -12.44 6.29
CA TYR A 98 6.40 -12.71 5.24
C TYR A 98 7.54 -13.59 5.74
N ASP A 99 7.91 -14.53 4.88
CA ASP A 99 8.97 -15.50 5.11
C ASP A 99 10.32 -14.84 5.46
N ALA A 100 11.03 -15.44 6.41
CA ALA A 100 12.29 -14.90 6.94
C ALA A 100 13.42 -14.97 5.90
N GLU A 101 13.44 -15.98 5.05
CA GLU A 101 14.43 -16.11 3.98
C GLU A 101 14.20 -15.03 2.91
N ALA A 102 12.95 -14.79 2.53
CA ALA A 102 12.59 -13.70 1.62
C ALA A 102 13.02 -12.32 2.16
N LYS A 103 12.83 -12.06 3.47
CA LYS A 103 13.29 -10.83 4.13
C LYS A 103 14.80 -10.67 4.07
N ARG A 104 15.56 -11.75 4.30
CA ARG A 104 17.04 -11.74 4.24
C ARG A 104 17.56 -11.59 2.81
N ARG A 105 16.85 -12.15 1.82
CA ARG A 105 17.20 -12.04 0.40
C ARG A 105 16.95 -10.64 -0.17
N PHE A 106 15.92 -9.94 0.32
CA PHE A 106 15.55 -8.60 -0.14
C PHE A 106 15.43 -7.58 1.00
N PRO A 107 16.51 -7.31 1.74
CA PRO A 107 16.45 -6.49 2.96
C PRO A 107 16.10 -5.03 2.66
N LEU A 108 16.60 -4.47 1.55
CA LEU A 108 16.27 -3.10 1.13
C LEU A 108 14.78 -2.93 0.84
N ALA A 109 14.19 -3.90 0.13
CA ALA A 109 12.76 -3.89 -0.14
C ALA A 109 11.96 -4.05 1.16
N HIS A 110 12.37 -5.00 2.02
CA HIS A 110 11.67 -5.24 3.28
C HIS A 110 11.61 -3.99 4.16
N TRP A 111 12.76 -3.37 4.44
CA TRP A 111 12.83 -2.18 5.28
C TRP A 111 12.27 -0.93 4.59
N GLY A 112 12.49 -0.76 3.29
CA GLY A 112 11.91 0.33 2.52
C GLY A 112 10.39 0.34 2.57
N PHE A 113 9.75 -0.80 2.31
CA PHE A 113 8.29 -0.92 2.42
C PHE A 113 7.79 -0.77 3.86
N THR A 114 8.53 -1.30 4.84
CA THR A 114 8.19 -1.15 6.26
C THR A 114 8.13 0.33 6.65
N LEU A 115 9.14 1.12 6.29
CA LEU A 115 9.17 2.56 6.55
C LEU A 115 8.04 3.29 5.82
N ILE A 116 7.75 2.93 4.57
CA ILE A 116 6.62 3.50 3.82
C ILE A 116 5.30 3.20 4.53
N PHE A 117 5.05 1.96 4.98
CA PHE A 117 3.79 1.62 5.63
C PHE A 117 3.64 2.27 7.01
N ILE A 118 4.73 2.39 7.77
CA ILE A 118 4.75 3.17 9.03
C ILE A 118 4.38 4.62 8.74
N PHE A 119 5.00 5.24 7.72
CA PHE A 119 4.71 6.62 7.34
C PHE A 119 3.25 6.80 6.93
N LEU A 120 2.73 5.94 6.04
CA LEU A 120 1.34 6.01 5.58
C LEU A 120 0.36 5.85 6.75
N ALA A 121 0.54 4.83 7.59
CA ALA A 121 -0.31 4.60 8.75
C ALA A 121 -0.26 5.78 9.73
N GLY A 122 0.93 6.32 9.99
CA GLY A 122 1.11 7.49 10.87
C GLY A 122 0.41 8.75 10.34
N VAL A 123 0.63 9.10 9.07
CA VAL A 123 0.02 10.30 8.45
C VAL A 123 -1.50 10.22 8.46
N PHE A 124 -2.07 9.09 8.06
CA PHE A 124 -3.52 8.94 8.05
C PHE A 124 -4.11 8.78 9.45
N GLY A 125 -3.36 8.21 10.41
CA GLY A 125 -3.75 8.19 11.81
C GLY A 125 -3.84 9.59 12.41
N SER A 126 -2.84 10.43 12.19
CA SER A 126 -2.87 11.85 12.58
C SER A 126 -4.06 12.58 11.94
N ALA A 127 -4.30 12.35 10.65
CA ALA A 127 -5.42 12.95 9.93
C ALA A 127 -6.80 12.48 10.44
N ALA A 128 -6.93 11.22 10.82
CA ALA A 128 -8.17 10.68 11.39
C ALA A 128 -8.47 11.25 12.79
N LEU A 129 -7.42 11.47 13.58
CA LEU A 129 -7.50 11.96 14.97
C LEU A 129 -7.43 13.48 15.10
N ASN A 130 -7.25 14.21 13.98
CA ASN A 130 -7.01 15.65 13.95
C ASN A 130 -5.83 16.10 14.83
N LEU A 131 -4.74 15.33 14.80
CA LEU A 131 -3.49 15.63 15.52
C LEU A 131 -2.51 16.43 14.65
#